data_AF-A0A6C0DY89-F1
#
_entry.id   AF-A0A6C0DY89-F1
#
_cell.length_a   1.000
_cell.length_b   1.000
_cell.length_c   1.000
_cell.angle_alpha   90.00
_cell.angle_beta   90.00
_cell.angle_gamma   90.00
#
_symmetry.space_group_name_H-M   'P 1'
#
loop_
_entity.id
_entity.type
_entity.pdbx_description
1 polymer ?
#
loop_
_entity_poly.entity_id
_entity_poly.type
_entity_poly.pdbx_seq_one_letter_code
_entity_poly.pdbx_strand_id
1 'polypeptide(L)'
;MTDDYPFEKKKLLATKISQMSNKDNLKKIKKIIIDNNDSVKETKNSYGCLMYFHNYSNETYLKIEELITQIEKETLERINSVTSCLSENILSSDVLSDDDTDATPKMKYTNKEKRLIKRQKYETVISKTNNEQNKN
;
A
#
# COMPACT_ATOMS: atom_id res chain seq x y z
N MET A 1 -12.48 -32.79 -21.71
CA MET A 1 -11.54 -32.60 -20.58
C MET A 1 -11.96 -31.31 -19.91
N THR A 2 -12.64 -31.39 -18.77
CA THR A 2 -12.93 -30.20 -17.95
C THR A 2 -11.68 -29.94 -17.13
N ASP A 3 -10.82 -29.02 -17.59
CA ASP A 3 -9.62 -28.64 -16.86
C ASP A 3 -10.04 -28.07 -15.51
N ASP A 4 -9.75 -28.85 -14.47
CA ASP A 4 -10.11 -28.52 -13.11
C ASP A 4 -9.24 -27.37 -12.61
N TYR A 5 -9.85 -26.37 -11.96
CA TYR A 5 -9.09 -25.21 -11.51
C TYR A 5 -7.99 -25.64 -10.50
N PRO A 6 -6.73 -25.20 -10.67
CA PRO A 6 -5.60 -25.76 -9.91
C PRO A 6 -5.76 -25.62 -8.41
N PHE A 7 -5.45 -26.69 -7.66
CA PHE A 7 -5.57 -26.70 -6.20
C PHE A 7 -4.76 -25.59 -5.53
N GLU A 8 -3.53 -25.35 -5.99
CA GLU A 8 -2.67 -24.28 -5.45
C GLU A 8 -3.32 -22.90 -5.58
N LYS A 9 -3.96 -22.65 -6.73
CA LYS A 9 -4.70 -21.41 -6.95
C LYS A 9 -5.93 -21.31 -6.05
N LYS A 10 -6.67 -22.40 -5.81
CA LYS A 10 -7.81 -22.43 -4.86
C LYS A 10 -7.35 -22.04 -3.47
N LYS A 11 -6.23 -22.60 -3.01
CA LYS A 11 -5.63 -22.31 -1.69
C LYS A 11 -5.21 -20.84 -1.58
N LEU A 12 -4.57 -20.31 -2.63
CA LEU A 12 -4.14 -18.92 -2.66
C LEU A 12 -5.33 -17.95 -2.63
N LEU A 13 -6.38 -18.22 -3.40
CA LEU A 13 -7.64 -17.47 -3.36
C LEU A 13 -8.26 -17.49 -1.97
N ALA A 14 -8.40 -18.67 -1.36
CA ALA A 14 -8.97 -18.80 -0.02
C ALA A 14 -8.19 -17.98 1.03
N THR A 15 -6.86 -17.99 0.93
CA THR A 15 -5.98 -17.23 1.82
C THR A 15 -6.14 -15.72 1.61
N LYS A 16 -6.25 -15.25 0.36
CA LYS A 16 -6.51 -13.84 0.08
C LYS A 16 -7.86 -13.41 0.66
N ILE A 17 -8.92 -14.19 0.43
CA ILE A 17 -10.27 -13.88 0.89
C ILE A 17 -10.34 -13.83 2.42
N SER A 18 -9.69 -14.75 3.12
CA SER A 18 -9.71 -14.79 4.59
C SER A 18 -8.99 -13.60 5.23
N GLN A 19 -8.00 -13.03 4.55
CA GLN A 19 -7.25 -11.86 5.01
C GLN A 19 -7.95 -10.53 4.67
N MET A 20 -8.98 -10.53 3.82
CA MET A 20 -9.69 -9.32 3.45
C MET A 20 -10.55 -8.79 4.60
N SER A 21 -10.32 -7.52 4.97
CA SER A 21 -11.09 -6.82 6.00
C SER A 21 -12.29 -6.04 5.43
N ASN A 22 -12.27 -5.72 4.14
CA ASN A 22 -13.31 -4.92 3.51
C ASN A 22 -14.61 -5.73 3.31
N LYS A 23 -15.63 -5.38 4.11
CA LYS A 23 -16.94 -6.03 4.12
C LYS A 23 -17.65 -5.97 2.76
N ASP A 24 -17.49 -4.90 1.99
CA ASP A 24 -18.20 -4.76 0.71
C ASP A 24 -17.60 -5.65 -0.36
N ASN A 25 -16.28 -5.81 -0.35
CA ASN A 25 -15.63 -6.77 -1.23
C ASN A 25 -15.99 -8.23 -0.87
N LEU A 26 -16.07 -8.54 0.43
CA LEU A 26 -16.54 -9.85 0.91
C LEU A 26 -17.99 -10.13 0.49
N LYS A 27 -18.89 -9.13 0.51
CA LYS A 27 -20.26 -9.27 0.00
C LYS A 27 -20.29 -9.57 -1.50
N LYS A 28 -19.44 -8.91 -2.30
CA LYS A 28 -19.34 -9.18 -3.76
C LYS A 28 -18.89 -10.61 -4.02
N ILE A 29 -17.86 -11.08 -3.31
CA ILE A 29 -17.37 -12.48 -3.41
C ILE A 29 -18.48 -13.46 -3.03
N LYS A 30 -19.17 -13.21 -1.90
CA LYS A 30 -20.29 -14.03 -1.46
C LYS A 30 -21.39 -14.11 -2.52
N LYS A 31 -21.72 -12.99 -3.16
CA LYS A 31 -22.70 -12.94 -4.24
C LYS A 31 -22.28 -13.82 -5.42
N ILE A 32 -21.02 -13.73 -5.86
CA ILE A 32 -20.48 -14.60 -6.94
C ILE A 32 -20.63 -16.09 -6.59
N ILE A 33 -20.34 -16.46 -5.33
CA ILE A 33 -20.44 -17.86 -4.89
C ILE A 33 -21.89 -18.34 -4.94
N ILE A 34 -22.84 -17.56 -4.40
CA ILE A 34 -24.26 -17.92 -4.35
C ILE A 34 -24.86 -17.96 -5.75
N ASP A 35 -24.59 -16.96 -6.58
CA ASP A 35 -25.19 -16.83 -7.92
C ASP A 35 -24.76 -17.95 -8.88
N ASN A 36 -23.62 -18.61 -8.64
CA ASN A 36 -23.08 -19.66 -9.52
C ASN A 36 -23.12 -21.06 -8.90
N ASN A 37 -23.56 -21.21 -7.64
CA ASN A 37 -23.61 -22.49 -6.95
C ASN A 37 -24.84 -22.56 -6.03
N ASP A 38 -25.93 -23.15 -6.53
CA ASP A 38 -27.22 -23.23 -5.83
C ASP A 38 -27.18 -24.01 -4.50
N SER A 39 -26.17 -24.87 -4.31
CA SER A 39 -26.09 -25.79 -3.16
C SER A 39 -25.18 -25.32 -2.02
N VAL A 40 -24.66 -24.09 -2.05
CA VAL A 40 -23.69 -23.63 -1.04
C VAL A 40 -24.38 -23.38 0.30
N LYS A 41 -23.97 -24.14 1.32
CA LYS A 41 -24.43 -23.95 2.70
C LYS A 41 -23.51 -22.96 3.43
N GLU A 42 -24.12 -21.91 3.97
CA GLU A 42 -23.46 -20.95 4.85
C GLU A 42 -23.75 -21.29 6.30
N THR A 43 -22.71 -21.39 7.13
CA THR A 43 -22.87 -21.50 8.58
C THR A 43 -22.59 -20.15 9.20
N LYS A 44 -23.61 -19.50 9.78
CA LYS A 44 -23.45 -18.24 10.51
C LYS A 44 -23.35 -18.49 12.00
N ASN A 45 -22.39 -17.86 12.66
CA ASN A 45 -22.28 -17.81 14.11
C ASN A 45 -22.11 -16.35 14.59
N SER A 46 -22.04 -16.13 15.89
CA SER A 46 -21.82 -14.80 16.49
C SER A 46 -20.48 -14.15 16.09
N TYR A 47 -19.51 -14.96 15.66
CA TYR A 47 -18.17 -14.53 15.28
C TYR A 47 -18.01 -14.28 13.77
N GLY A 48 -19.03 -14.60 12.97
CA GLY A 48 -19.02 -14.37 11.53
C GLY A 48 -19.72 -15.44 10.71
N CYS A 49 -19.30 -15.53 9.46
CA CYS A 49 -19.81 -16.47 8.47
C CYS A 49 -18.69 -17.44 8.10
N LEU A 50 -18.99 -18.74 8.19
CA LEU A 50 -18.16 -19.81 7.69
C LEU A 50 -18.78 -20.34 6.39
N MET A 51 -17.99 -20.28 5.32
CA MET A 51 -18.28 -20.90 4.04
C MET A 51 -17.11 -21.80 3.65
N TYR A 52 -17.41 -23.02 3.23
CA TYR A 52 -16.37 -23.92 2.80
C TYR A 52 -15.96 -23.66 1.36
N PHE A 53 -14.70 -23.32 1.14
CA PHE A 53 -14.17 -22.93 -0.16
C PHE A 53 -13.74 -24.13 -1.03
N HIS A 54 -14.58 -25.16 -1.13
CA HIS A 54 -14.33 -26.36 -1.94
C HIS A 54 -15.51 -26.64 -2.87
N ASN A 55 -15.24 -27.35 -3.97
CA ASN A 55 -16.25 -27.85 -4.90
C ASN A 55 -17.13 -26.79 -5.58
N TYR A 56 -16.63 -25.56 -5.78
CA TYR A 56 -17.32 -24.60 -6.64
C TYR A 56 -17.03 -24.87 -8.12
N SER A 57 -17.88 -24.36 -9.00
CA SER A 57 -17.62 -24.40 -10.44
C SER A 57 -16.34 -23.64 -10.79
N ASN A 58 -15.62 -24.09 -11.83
CA ASN A 58 -14.39 -23.40 -12.29
C ASN A 58 -14.67 -21.95 -12.69
N GLU A 59 -15.84 -21.67 -13.26
CA GLU A 59 -16.29 -20.30 -13.55
C GLU A 59 -16.37 -19.43 -12.30
N THR A 60 -16.82 -19.99 -11.17
CA THR A 60 -16.88 -19.27 -9.89
C THR A 60 -15.48 -18.85 -9.46
N TYR A 61 -14.50 -19.76 -9.53
CA TYR A 61 -13.13 -19.45 -9.16
C TYR A 61 -12.51 -18.37 -10.05
N LEU A 62 -12.76 -18.42 -11.36
CA LEU A 62 -12.29 -17.40 -12.31
C LEU A 62 -12.89 -16.02 -12.01
N LYS A 63 -14.21 -15.94 -11.79
CA LYS A 63 -14.89 -14.67 -11.44
C LYS A 63 -14.36 -14.08 -10.13
N ILE A 64 -14.03 -14.93 -9.16
CA ILE A 64 -13.41 -14.49 -7.90
C ILE A 64 -11.98 -13.98 -8.13
N GLU A 65 -11.18 -14.68 -8.94
CA GLU A 65 -9.82 -14.27 -9.30
C GLU A 65 -9.82 -12.90 -10.01
N GLU A 66 -10.73 -12.71 -10.97
CA GLU A 66 -10.91 -11.45 -11.68
C GLU A 66 -11.30 -10.31 -10.74
N LEU A 67 -12.26 -10.54 -9.84
CA LEU A 67 -12.66 -9.52 -8.87
C LEU A 67 -11.53 -9.14 -7.91
N ILE A 68 -10.74 -10.11 -7.43
CA ILE A 68 -9.61 -9.82 -6.54
C ILE A 68 -8.53 -9.01 -7.27
N THR A 69 -8.20 -9.40 -8.50
CA THR A 69 -7.20 -8.67 -9.30
C THR A 69 -7.65 -7.24 -9.61
N GLN A 70 -8.95 -7.02 -9.88
CA GLN A 70 -9.51 -5.69 -10.01
C GLN A 70 -9.35 -4.86 -8.73
N ILE A 71 -9.67 -5.43 -7.56
CA ILE A 71 -9.52 -4.74 -6.28
C ILE A 71 -8.05 -4.36 -6.03
N GLU A 72 -7.12 -5.28 -6.28
CA GLU A 72 -5.68 -5.02 -6.12
C GLU A 72 -5.22 -3.88 -7.03
N LYS A 73 -5.66 -3.87 -8.30
CA LYS A 73 -5.37 -2.79 -9.24
C LYS A 73 -5.91 -1.43 -8.76
N GLU A 74 -7.18 -1.39 -8.34
CA GLU A 74 -7.80 -0.15 -7.83
C GLU A 74 -7.08 0.38 -6.58
N THR A 75 -6.64 -0.51 -5.69
CA THR A 75 -5.86 -0.12 -4.52
C THR A 75 -4.50 0.47 -4.89
N LEU A 76 -3.83 -0.13 -5.88
CA LEU A 76 -2.53 0.34 -6.36
C LEU A 76 -2.64 1.71 -7.04
N GLU A 77 -3.65 1.90 -7.89
CA GLU A 77 -3.92 3.18 -8.55
C GLU A 77 -4.23 4.29 -7.54
N ARG A 78 -5.00 3.98 -6.50
CA ARG A 78 -5.27 4.93 -5.40
C ARG A 78 -3.99 5.32 -4.67
N ILE A 79 -3.13 4.36 -4.33
CA ILE A 79 -1.86 4.63 -3.67
C ILE A 79 -0.96 5.49 -4.56
N ASN A 80 -0.88 5.17 -5.86
CA ASN A 80 -0.08 5.93 -6.81
C ASN A 80 -0.59 7.37 -6.98
N SER A 81 -1.91 7.56 -7.07
CA SER A 81 -2.53 8.89 -7.15
C SER A 81 -2.19 9.74 -5.92
N VAL A 82 -2.35 9.18 -4.71
CA VAL A 82 -2.01 9.89 -3.46
C VAL A 82 -0.52 10.23 -3.41
N THR A 83 0.34 9.31 -3.83
CA THR A 83 1.79 9.50 -3.82
C THR A 83 2.23 10.56 -4.82
N SER A 84 1.62 10.60 -6.01
CA SER A 84 1.87 11.65 -7.02
C SER A 84 1.52 13.03 -6.48
N CYS A 85 0.32 13.19 -5.89
CA CYS A 85 -0.11 14.47 -5.31
C CYS A 85 0.78 14.96 -4.16
N LEU A 86 1.39 14.05 -3.40
CA LEU A 86 2.35 14.41 -2.34
C LEU A 86 3.73 14.80 -2.89
N SER A 87 4.15 14.23 -4.03
CA SER A 87 5.45 14.52 -4.65
C SER A 87 5.49 15.87 -5.40
N GLU A 88 4.36 16.33 -5.93
CA GLU A 88 4.29 17.59 -6.69
C GLU A 88 4.42 18.84 -5.82
N ASN A 89 4.12 18.75 -4.51
CA ASN A 89 4.24 19.87 -3.58
C ASN A 89 5.65 20.07 -2.99
N ILE A 90 6.63 19.21 -3.32
CA ILE A 90 7.99 19.30 -2.77
C ILE A 90 8.98 19.93 -3.77
N LEU A 91 8.61 20.06 -5.04
CA LEU A 91 9.52 20.56 -6.09
C LEU A 91 9.23 21.99 -6.56
N SER A 92 8.19 22.66 -6.07
CA SER A 92 7.93 24.06 -6.39
C SER A 92 8.47 25.00 -5.30
N SER A 93 9.80 25.12 -5.23
CA SER A 93 10.46 26.23 -4.54
C SER A 93 11.70 26.69 -5.32
N ASP A 94 11.51 26.95 -6.61
CA ASP A 94 12.40 27.82 -7.40
C ASP A 94 12.14 29.29 -7.02
N VAL A 95 12.45 29.70 -5.79
CA VAL A 95 12.85 31.10 -5.47
C VAL A 95 13.60 31.09 -4.13
N LEU A 96 14.91 30.84 -4.15
CA LEU A 96 15.77 31.27 -3.04
C LEU A 96 16.09 32.75 -3.27
N SER A 97 15.13 33.61 -2.93
CA SER A 97 15.42 35.00 -2.63
C SER A 97 15.84 35.04 -1.15
N ASP A 98 17.12 35.37 -0.95
CA ASP A 98 17.64 35.91 0.31
C ASP A 98 16.81 37.16 0.66
N ASP A 99 15.78 37.03 1.50
CA ASP A 99 15.39 38.12 2.38
C ASP A 99 14.64 37.61 3.61
N ASP A 100 15.09 38.09 4.77
CA ASP A 100 14.57 37.83 6.09
C ASP A 100 13.09 38.22 6.22
N THR A 101 12.20 37.29 6.55
CA THR A 101 10.97 37.59 7.33
C THR A 101 10.34 36.34 7.97
N ASP A 102 10.75 36.09 9.21
CA ASP A 102 10.02 35.67 10.42
C ASP A 102 8.53 35.19 10.39
N ALA A 103 8.09 34.38 9.42
CA ALA A 103 6.70 33.86 9.44
C ALA A 103 6.48 32.46 8.84
N THR A 104 7.45 31.53 8.92
CA THR A 104 7.19 30.12 8.56
C THR A 104 7.11 29.23 9.80
N PRO A 105 6.15 28.28 9.87
CA PRO A 105 6.09 27.32 10.95
C PRO A 105 7.38 26.50 10.91
N LYS A 106 8.25 26.68 11.91
CA LYS A 106 9.56 25.99 12.00
C LYS A 106 9.33 24.49 11.90
N MET A 107 9.56 23.93 10.71
CA MET A 107 9.34 22.53 10.42
C MET A 107 10.28 21.73 11.34
N LYS A 108 9.69 20.89 12.21
CA LYS A 108 10.47 20.13 13.20
C LYS A 108 11.14 18.96 12.49
N TYR A 109 12.46 19.02 12.37
CA TYR A 109 13.26 17.90 11.87
C TYR A 109 13.07 16.64 12.71
N THR A 110 13.01 15.49 12.03
CA THR A 110 13.11 14.17 12.63
C THR A 110 14.49 13.94 13.26
N ASN A 111 14.60 12.96 14.16
CA ASN A 111 15.89 12.66 14.81
C ASN A 111 16.97 12.25 13.81
N LYS A 112 16.58 11.58 12.71
CA LYS A 112 17.50 11.18 11.63
C LYS A 112 18.04 12.41 10.89
N GLU A 113 17.18 13.35 10.54
CA GLU A 113 17.56 14.61 9.87
C GLU A 113 18.44 15.48 10.76
N LYS A 114 18.10 15.63 12.05
CA LYS A 114 18.93 16.36 13.01
C LYS A 114 20.35 15.78 13.08
N ARG A 115 20.50 14.46 12.98
CA ARG A 115 21.80 13.78 13.00
C ARG A 115 22.60 14.06 11.72
N LEU A 116 21.94 14.03 10.56
CA LEU A 116 22.55 14.36 9.27
C LEU A 116 23.05 15.81 9.23
N ILE A 117 22.21 16.76 9.65
CA ILE A 117 22.55 18.19 9.70
C ILE A 117 23.75 18.42 10.63
N LYS A 118 23.77 17.79 11.82
CA LYS A 118 24.91 17.89 12.74
C LYS A 118 26.20 17.35 12.13
N ARG A 119 26.13 16.22 11.44
CA ARG A 119 27.29 15.62 10.76
C ARG A 119 27.84 16.53 9.69
N GLN A 120 26.98 17.06 8.80
CA GLN A 120 27.40 17.99 7.75
C GLN A 120 28.06 19.25 8.33
N LYS A 121 27.47 19.84 9.38
CA LYS A 121 28.07 21.00 10.05
C LYS A 121 29.47 20.68 10.60
N TYR A 122 29.64 19.53 11.23
CA TYR A 122 30.94 19.11 11.75
C TYR A 122 31.98 18.92 10.63
N GLU A 123 31.60 18.26 9.53
CA GLU A 123 32.46 18.07 8.36
C GLU A 123 32.87 19.41 7.74
N THR A 124 31.94 20.36 7.58
CA THR A 124 32.28 21.70 7.07
C THR A 124 33.24 22.47 7.96
N VAL A 125 33.16 22.31 9.28
CA VAL A 125 34.10 22.94 10.20
C VAL A 125 35.49 22.32 10.03
N ILE A 126 35.60 20.98 10.06
CA ILE A 126 36.88 20.29 9.84
C ILE A 126 37.53 20.68 8.51
N SER A 127 36.76 20.70 7.43
CA SER A 127 37.28 21.08 6.11
C SER A 127 37.77 22.53 6.08
N LYS A 128 37.12 23.45 6.79
CA LYS A 128 37.60 24.83 6.93
C LYS A 128 38.90 24.89 7.74
N THR A 129 38.96 24.22 8.90
CA THR A 129 40.17 24.22 9.74
C THR A 129 41.37 23.59 9.02
N ASN A 130 41.16 22.50 8.28
CA ASN A 130 42.23 21.84 7.50
C ASN A 130 42.71 22.71 6.32
N ASN A 131 41.83 23.51 5.72
CA ASN A 131 42.22 24.43 4.64
C ASN A 131 42.94 25.67 5.18
N GLU A 132 42.65 26.12 6.39
CA GLU A 132 43.36 27.22 7.06
C GLU A 132 44.76 26.80 7.54
N GLN A 133 44.93 25.54 7.95
CA GLN A 133 46.24 25.00 8.34
C GLN A 133 47.19 24.72 7.16
N ASN A 134 46.67 24.48 5.95
CA ASN A 134 47.48 24.26 4.75
C ASN A 134 47.86 25.57 4.01
N LYS A 135 47.47 26.74 4.52
CA LYS A 135 47.80 28.06 3.95
C LYS A 135 48.83 28.86 4.77
N ASN A 136 49.28 28.32 5.90
CA ASN A 136 50.41 28.81 6.69
C ASN A 136 51.59 27.83 6.59
#